data_AF-A0A938TGL9-F1
#
_entry.id   AF-A0A938TGL9-F1
#
_cell.length_a   1.000
_cell.length_b   1.000
_cell.length_c   1.000
_cell.angle_alpha   90.00
_cell.angle_beta   90.00
_cell.angle_gamma   90.00
#
_symmetry.space_group_name_H-M   'P 1'
#
loop_
_entity.id
_entity.type
_entity.pdbx_description
1 polymer ?
#
loop_
_entity_poly.entity_id
_entity_poly.type
_entity_poly.pdbx_seq_one_letter_code
_entity_poly.pdbx_strand_id
1 'polypeptide(L)'
;MAFRTESEFTAMSEINVTPLVDVMLVLLVVFMVTAPLLMQSVSVKLPKTAAVAPLKPAATLELSLTNQGEILLGRNKIAASGLETELKARFAKTPDAAIRLRAD
;
A
#
# COMPACT_ATOMS: atom_id res chain seq x y z
N MET A 1 -84.33 8.17 36.39
CA MET A 1 -82.93 8.63 36.43
C MET A 1 -82.22 7.95 37.58
N ALA A 2 -80.90 7.76 37.46
CA ALA A 2 -79.94 7.20 38.43
C ALA A 2 -79.75 5.67 38.34
N PHE A 3 -78.82 5.18 37.52
CA PHE A 3 -77.34 5.09 37.67
C PHE A 3 -76.95 3.68 38.16
N ARG A 4 -76.57 2.83 37.21
CA ARG A 4 -75.78 1.61 37.46
C ARG A 4 -74.33 2.06 37.54
N THR A 5 -73.69 1.91 38.70
CA THR A 5 -72.24 2.13 38.82
C THR A 5 -71.52 0.90 38.25
N GLU A 6 -70.59 1.16 37.35
CA GLU A 6 -69.59 0.21 36.87
C GLU A 6 -68.57 -0.03 37.98
N SER A 7 -68.11 -1.27 38.16
CA SER A 7 -66.87 -1.59 38.89
C SER A 7 -66.34 -2.90 38.29
N GLU A 8 -65.56 -2.79 37.23
CA GLU A 8 -64.09 -2.70 37.25
C GLU A 8 -63.48 -4.10 37.07
N PHE A 9 -63.15 -4.37 35.81
CA PHE A 9 -62.01 -5.15 35.35
C PHE A 9 -61.13 -5.76 36.44
N THR A 10 -61.43 -7.00 36.82
CA THR A 10 -60.42 -7.92 37.36
C THR A 10 -60.14 -9.01 36.33
N ALA A 11 -59.75 -8.59 35.12
CA ALA A 11 -58.93 -9.43 34.26
C ALA A 11 -57.51 -9.36 34.84
N MET A 12 -57.19 -10.26 35.77
CA MET A 12 -55.80 -10.46 36.15
C MET A 12 -55.05 -10.90 34.90
N SER A 13 -54.32 -9.96 34.32
CA SER A 13 -53.44 -10.18 33.18
C SER A 13 -52.26 -10.98 33.72
N GLU A 14 -52.31 -12.30 33.60
CA GLU A 14 -51.14 -13.15 33.79
C GLU A 14 -50.02 -12.56 32.92
N ILE A 15 -48.89 -12.20 33.54
CA ILE A 15 -47.74 -11.72 32.77
C ILE A 15 -47.39 -12.85 31.80
N ASN A 16 -47.36 -12.55 30.51
CA ASN A 16 -46.95 -13.49 29.48
C ASN A 16 -45.43 -13.76 29.60
N VAL A 17 -45.05 -14.59 30.56
CA VAL A 17 -43.66 -14.95 30.90
C VAL A 17 -43.01 -15.71 29.75
N THR A 18 -43.76 -16.58 29.06
CA THR A 18 -43.26 -17.38 27.93
C THR A 18 -42.76 -16.50 26.77
N PRO A 19 -43.54 -15.51 26.28
CA PRO A 19 -43.04 -14.53 25.33
C PRO A 19 -41.89 -13.67 25.86
N LEU A 20 -41.91 -13.28 27.14
CA LEU A 20 -40.85 -12.44 27.73
C LEU A 20 -39.50 -13.17 27.75
N VAL A 21 -39.50 -14.43 28.17
CA VAL A 21 -38.30 -15.26 28.22
C VAL A 21 -37.75 -15.51 26.81
N ASP A 22 -38.61 -15.74 25.82
CA ASP A 22 -38.20 -15.92 24.42
C ASP A 22 -37.46 -14.68 23.89
N VAL A 23 -38.00 -13.48 24.12
CA VAL A 23 -37.33 -12.23 23.73
C VAL A 23 -35.98 -12.07 24.43
N MET A 24 -35.88 -12.40 25.73
CA MET A 24 -34.62 -12.33 26.46
C MET A 24 -33.60 -13.34 25.92
N LEU A 25 -34.01 -14.57 25.59
CA LEU A 25 -33.14 -15.59 25.01
C LEU A 25 -32.63 -15.19 23.62
N VAL A 26 -33.48 -14.59 22.78
CA VAL A 26 -33.08 -14.05 21.48
C VAL A 26 -31.99 -12.98 21.64
N LEU A 27 -32.13 -12.07 22.61
CA LEU A 27 -31.11 -11.04 22.87
C LEU A 27 -29.78 -11.66 23.33
N LEU A 28 -29.81 -12.70 24.16
CA LEU A 28 -28.60 -13.42 24.57
C LEU A 28 -27.89 -14.09 23.39
N VAL A 29 -28.65 -14.71 22.48
CA VAL A 29 -28.09 -15.32 21.26
C VAL A 29 -27.47 -14.26 20.35
N VAL A 30 -28.11 -13.10 20.16
CA VAL A 30 -27.55 -11.99 19.38
C VAL A 30 -26.22 -11.53 19.95
N PHE A 31 -26.11 -11.36 21.28
CA PHE A 31 -24.85 -10.98 21.92
C PHE A 31 -23.77 -12.07 21.81
N MET A 32 -24.14 -13.35 21.98
CA MET A 32 -23.21 -14.48 21.82
C MET A 32 -22.62 -14.56 20.41
N VAL A 33 -23.44 -14.30 19.37
CA VAL A 33 -23.02 -14.39 17.96
C VAL A 33 -22.24 -13.15 17.50
N THR A 34 -22.56 -11.97 18.03
CA THR A 34 -21.88 -10.72 17.64
C THR A 34 -20.50 -10.56 18.30
N ALA A 35 -20.28 -11.12 19.49
CA ALA A 35 -18.97 -11.10 20.17
C ALA A 35 -17.79 -11.66 19.32
N PRO A 36 -17.87 -12.83 18.66
CA PRO A 36 -16.78 -13.34 17.83
C PRO A 36 -16.53 -12.51 16.56
N LEU A 37 -17.49 -11.69 16.11
CA LEU A 37 -17.31 -10.82 14.95
C LEU A 37 -16.35 -9.66 15.23
N LEU A 38 -16.27 -9.20 16.49
CA LEU A 38 -15.32 -8.14 16.88
C LEU A 38 -13.87 -8.61 16.88
N MET A 39 -13.63 -9.92 16.95
CA MET A 39 -12.28 -10.48 17.02
C MET A 39 -11.67 -10.82 15.65
N GLN A 40 -12.45 -10.79 14.56
CA GLN A 40 -11.93 -10.98 13.20
C GLN A 40 -11.28 -9.69 12.67
N SER A 41 -10.21 -9.28 13.33
CA SER A 41 -9.19 -8.46 12.67
C SER A 41 -8.41 -9.40 11.75
N VAL A 42 -8.87 -9.54 10.51
CA VAL A 42 -8.04 -10.15 9.47
C VAL A 42 -6.76 -9.31 9.42
N SER A 43 -5.66 -9.88 9.92
CA SER A 43 -4.34 -9.27 9.80
C SER A 43 -3.97 -9.37 8.33
N VAL A 44 -4.44 -8.41 7.53
CA VAL A 44 -4.09 -8.33 6.12
C VAL A 44 -2.62 -7.93 6.09
N LYS A 45 -1.76 -8.94 5.94
CA LYS A 45 -0.35 -8.74 5.64
C LYS A 45 -0.30 -8.25 4.20
N LEU A 46 -0.46 -6.95 4.00
CA LEU A 46 -0.27 -6.33 2.69
C LEU A 46 1.11 -6.80 2.20
N PRO A 47 1.20 -7.43 1.00
CA PRO A 47 2.49 -7.76 0.44
C PRO A 47 3.24 -6.45 0.29
N LYS A 48 4.30 -6.30 1.08
CA LYS A 48 5.26 -5.23 0.83
C LYS A 48 5.82 -5.55 -0.54
N THR A 49 5.46 -4.74 -1.52
CA THR A 49 6.12 -4.75 -2.83
C THR A 49 7.61 -4.79 -2.53
N ALA A 50 8.33 -5.78 -3.07
CA ALA A 50 9.78 -5.75 -3.05
C ALA A 50 10.15 -4.34 -3.48
N ALA A 51 10.82 -3.59 -2.59
CA ALA A 51 11.28 -2.25 -2.92
C ALA A 51 11.95 -2.40 -4.26
N VAL A 52 11.32 -1.85 -5.31
CA VAL A 52 11.90 -1.87 -6.65
C VAL A 52 13.24 -1.24 -6.40
N ALA A 53 14.31 -2.04 -6.51
CA ALA A 53 15.65 -1.54 -6.33
C ALA A 53 15.68 -0.25 -7.16
N PRO A 54 15.97 0.92 -6.57
CA PRO A 54 15.93 2.17 -7.31
C PRO A 54 16.71 1.88 -8.58
N LEU A 55 16.05 2.02 -9.74
CA LEU A 55 16.64 1.79 -11.05
C LEU A 55 18.03 2.39 -10.96
N LYS A 56 19.07 1.54 -10.85
CA LYS A 56 20.43 2.05 -10.74
C LYS A 56 20.56 2.92 -11.97
N PRO A 57 20.73 4.26 -11.82
CA PRO A 57 20.80 5.11 -12.98
C PRO A 57 21.90 4.51 -13.85
N ALA A 58 21.52 4.07 -15.06
CA ALA A 58 22.44 3.42 -15.98
C ALA A 58 23.69 4.29 -16.00
N ALA A 59 24.85 3.70 -15.68
CA ALA A 59 26.07 4.46 -15.46
C ALA A 59 26.33 5.26 -16.74
N THR A 60 26.06 6.57 -16.69
CA THR A 60 26.06 7.39 -17.89
C THR A 60 27.46 7.94 -18.06
N LEU A 61 28.09 7.64 -19.18
CA LEU A 61 29.41 8.13 -19.52
C LEU A 61 29.26 9.40 -20.36
N GLU A 62 29.64 10.54 -19.81
CA GLU A 62 29.61 11.83 -20.51
C GLU A 62 30.89 12.02 -21.32
N LEU A 63 30.75 12.21 -22.63
CA LEU A 63 31.83 12.52 -23.57
C LEU A 63 31.60 13.93 -24.07
N SER A 64 32.50 14.83 -23.67
CA SER A 64 32.41 16.26 -23.97
C SER A 64 33.52 16.67 -24.96
N LEU A 65 33.15 17.42 -25.99
CA LEU A 65 34.08 18.03 -26.94
C LEU A 65 34.13 19.54 -26.67
N THR A 66 35.33 20.07 -26.42
CA THR A 66 35.53 21.52 -26.25
C THR A 66 35.75 22.21 -27.59
N ASN A 67 35.50 23.53 -27.64
CA ASN A 67 35.81 24.38 -28.79
C ASN A 67 37.30 24.39 -29.21
N GLN A 68 38.20 23.87 -28.36
CA GLN A 68 39.62 23.68 -28.66
C GLN A 68 39.93 22.33 -29.31
N GLY A 69 38.91 21.51 -29.60
CA GLY A 69 39.03 20.17 -30.17
C GLY A 69 39.47 19.12 -29.15
N GLU A 70 39.39 19.42 -27.85
CA GLU A 70 39.82 18.51 -26.80
C GLU A 70 38.68 17.62 -26.35
N ILE A 71 38.95 16.31 -26.24
CA ILE A 71 37.96 15.33 -25.84
C ILE A 71 38.09 15.05 -24.35
N LEU A 72 36.99 15.20 -23.63
CA LEU A 72 36.87 14.98 -22.20
C LEU A 72 35.91 13.81 -21.97
N LEU A 73 36.33 12.82 -21.17
CA LEU A 73 35.48 11.73 -20.72
C LEU A 73 35.19 11.90 -19.23
N GLY A 74 34.03 12.46 -18.91
CA GLY A 74 33.67 12.93 -17.58
C GLY A 74 34.58 14.08 -17.13
N ARG A 75 35.64 13.76 -16.37
CA ARG A 75 36.64 14.74 -15.86
C ARG A 75 38.04 14.53 -16.41
N ASN A 76 38.26 13.49 -17.21
CA ASN A 76 39.59 13.15 -17.73
C ASN A 76 39.70 13.59 -19.19
N LYS A 77 40.77 14.31 -19.50
CA LYS A 77 41.14 14.64 -20.88
C LYS A 77 41.79 13.45 -21.54
N ILE A 78 41.31 13.09 -22.73
CA ILE A 78 41.83 11.94 -23.51
C ILE A 78 42.19 12.41 -24.91
N ALA A 79 43.33 11.97 -25.41
CA ALA A 79 43.67 12.14 -26.82
C ALA A 79 42.74 11.29 -27.70
N ALA A 80 42.41 11.76 -28.90
CA ALA A 80 41.53 11.06 -29.83
C ALA A 80 42.01 9.63 -30.15
N SER A 81 43.32 9.41 -30.19
CA SER A 81 43.94 8.10 -30.43
C SER A 81 43.73 7.09 -29.29
N GLY A 82 43.49 7.56 -28.05
CA GLY A 82 43.29 6.71 -26.87
C GLY A 82 41.82 6.48 -26.50
N LEU A 83 40.90 7.17 -27.17
CA LEU A 83 39.49 7.22 -26.82
C LEU A 83 38.80 5.86 -26.98
N GLU A 84 39.05 5.16 -28.08
CA GLU A 84 38.47 3.84 -28.32
C GLU A 84 38.90 2.81 -27.27
N THR A 85 40.18 2.85 -26.88
CA THR A 85 40.74 1.94 -25.88
C THR A 85 40.11 2.17 -24.51
N GLU A 86 39.98 3.44 -24.09
CA GLU A 86 39.34 3.81 -22.83
C GLU A 86 37.83 3.48 -22.82
N LEU A 87 37.13 3.73 -23.93
CA LEU A 87 35.72 3.38 -24.06
C LEU A 87 35.50 1.86 -23.98
N LYS A 88 36.29 1.06 -24.70
CA LYS A 88 36.22 -0.41 -24.64
C LYS A 88 36.51 -0.93 -23.23
N ALA A 89 37.52 -0.39 -22.56
CA ALA A 89 37.84 -0.77 -21.18
C ALA A 89 36.71 -0.45 -20.19
N ARG A 90 35.98 0.65 -20.38
CA ARG A 90 34.84 1.03 -19.53
C ARG A 90 33.58 0.24 -19.85
N PHE A 91 33.28 -0.02 -21.13
CA PHE A 91 32.16 -0.88 -21.53
C PHE A 91 32.35 -2.34 -21.10
N ALA A 92 33.60 -2.83 -21.05
CA ALA A 92 33.89 -4.15 -20.50
C ALA A 92 33.54 -4.28 -19.01
N LYS A 93 33.64 -3.18 -18.24
CA LYS A 93 33.25 -3.14 -16.82
C LYS A 93 31.76 -2.88 -16.62
N THR A 94 31.17 -2.09 -17.52
CA THR A 94 29.75 -1.71 -17.44
C THR A 94 29.11 -1.77 -18.84
N PRO A 95 28.58 -2.94 -19.25
CA PRO A 95 27.99 -3.12 -20.58
C PRO A 95 26.67 -2.35 -20.77
N ASP A 96 26.00 -1.98 -19.67
CA ASP A 96 24.74 -1.24 -19.64
C ASP A 96 24.94 0.29 -19.57
N ALA A 97 26.15 0.78 -19.83
CA ALA A 97 26.47 2.20 -19.74
C ALA A 97 25.90 2.98 -20.93
N ALA A 98 25.04 3.96 -20.67
CA ALA A 98 24.59 4.90 -21.70
C ALA A 98 25.68 5.96 -21.97
N ILE A 99 25.97 6.28 -23.24
CA ILE A 99 26.89 7.38 -23.59
C ILE A 99 26.08 8.65 -23.83
N ARG A 100 26.45 9.75 -23.15
CA ARG A 100 25.96 11.09 -23.46
C ARG A 100 27.06 11.90 -24.13
N LEU A 101 26.82 12.33 -25.37
CA LEU A 101 27.70 13.26 -26.08
C LEU A 101 27.28 14.70 -25.78
N ARG A 102 28.24 15.54 -25.46
CA ARG A 102 28.09 16.99 -25.30
C ARG A 102 29.15 17.68 -26.15
N ALA A 103 28.77 18.71 -26.89
CA ALA A 103 29.70 19.56 -27.62
C ALA A 103 29.42 21.00 -27.22
N ASP A 104 30.48 21.74 -26.88
CA ASP A 104 30.45 23.19 -26.59
C ASP A 104 30.94 23.98 -27.81
#